data_AF-A0A367M1C3-F1
#
_entry.id   AF-A0A367M1C3-F1
#
_cell.length_a   1.000
_cell.length_b   1.000
_cell.length_c   1.000
_cell.angle_alpha   90.00
_cell.angle_beta   90.00
_cell.angle_gamma   90.00
#
_symmetry.space_group_name_H-M   'P 1'
#
loop_
_entity.id
_entity.type
_entity.pdbx_description
1 polymer ?
#
loop_
_entity_poly.entity_id
_entity_poly.type
_entity_poly.pdbx_seq_one_letter_code
_entity_poly.pdbx_strand_id
1 'polypeptide(L)'
;AKAAQGAADKRAKQETSKAPKTGKATGQETTKTAEIDKAASDSPQQLADTAKTPPPESTKAAAETPAKPWHIVLRDAQLRGYKAHLVDRQPATEVPLEVGPLDLDLQNVDSLGKTPFDLKLKTGLGNRGQVQASGQVVLDPVSARLKVSTRDIDLRVAQAYISPFIRLELRSGFLGSELAVDLKSVEPLAFSVDGSAEVSQLHTLDTIKDRDFVKWTKLTLNGLAYRHEDSLSIQSVSFEEPYARFIINEDRSTNVSELIIPQPASSSGKTAAESKNAPASKPLGIHIGGVRINNGSANFADLTLRPPF
;
A
#
# COMPACT_ATOMS: atom_id res chain seq x y z
N ALA A 1 -62.58 22.35 -8.07
CA ALA A 1 -62.71 21.11 -8.87
C ALA A 1 -61.91 20.01 -8.15
N LYS A 2 -62.39 18.78 -7.90
CA LYS A 2 -62.67 17.67 -8.87
C LYS A 2 -61.45 17.42 -9.80
N ALA A 3 -60.92 16.23 -10.07
CA ALA A 3 -61.12 14.83 -9.59
C ALA A 3 -60.02 13.93 -10.26
N ALA A 4 -59.61 12.73 -9.84
CA ALA A 4 -59.71 11.96 -8.58
C ALA A 4 -58.73 10.72 -8.63
N GLN A 5 -58.86 9.82 -7.64
CA GLN A 5 -58.59 8.33 -7.56
C GLN A 5 -58.00 7.57 -8.78
N GLY A 6 -57.28 6.44 -8.63
CA GLY A 6 -56.96 5.56 -7.49
C GLY A 6 -55.90 4.50 -7.91
N ALA A 7 -55.15 3.82 -7.01
CA ALA A 7 -55.53 2.68 -6.15
C ALA A 7 -55.19 1.28 -6.76
N ALA A 8 -55.01 0.27 -5.89
CA ALA A 8 -54.45 -1.09 -6.12
C ALA A 8 -52.91 -1.11 -6.33
N ASP A 9 -52.06 -1.66 -5.47
CA ASP A 9 -52.12 -2.80 -4.52
C ASP A 9 -52.27 -4.18 -5.19
N LYS A 10 -51.14 -4.90 -5.30
CA LYS A 10 -51.09 -6.36 -5.47
C LYS A 10 -49.94 -6.97 -4.67
N ARG A 11 -50.28 -7.35 -3.44
CA ARG A 11 -49.55 -8.30 -2.60
C ARG A 11 -49.54 -9.70 -3.26
N ALA A 12 -48.36 -10.30 -3.41
CA ALA A 12 -48.20 -11.73 -3.73
C ALA A 12 -47.32 -12.40 -2.67
N LYS A 13 -47.69 -13.62 -2.28
CA LYS A 13 -47.12 -14.37 -1.16
C LYS A 13 -46.80 -15.79 -1.66
N GLN A 14 -45.81 -16.44 -1.04
CA GLN A 14 -45.45 -17.85 -1.23
C GLN A 14 -44.86 -18.19 -2.63
N GLU A 15 -43.97 -19.18 -2.78
CA GLU A 15 -43.78 -20.36 -1.92
C GLU A 15 -42.31 -20.83 -1.78
N THR A 16 -42.10 -21.78 -0.87
CA THR A 16 -40.82 -22.40 -0.51
C THR A 16 -40.23 -23.31 -1.60
N SER A 17 -38.91 -23.47 -1.63
CA SER A 17 -38.31 -24.79 -1.96
C SER A 17 -37.03 -25.07 -1.18
N LYS A 18 -36.72 -26.36 -1.06
CA LYS A 18 -35.82 -26.97 -0.07
C LYS A 18 -34.53 -27.47 -0.74
N ALA A 19 -33.44 -27.52 0.02
CA ALA A 19 -32.19 -28.14 -0.43
C ALA A 19 -32.32 -29.68 -0.61
N PRO A 20 -31.34 -30.30 -1.28
CA PRO A 20 -30.83 -31.61 -0.86
C PRO A 20 -29.38 -31.52 -0.35
N LYS A 21 -29.07 -32.33 0.67
CA LYS A 21 -27.72 -32.57 1.19
C LYS A 21 -27.14 -33.84 0.58
N THR A 22 -25.92 -33.78 0.07
CA THR A 22 -24.98 -34.89 -0.17
C THR A 22 -23.57 -34.28 -0.28
N GLY A 23 -22.48 -34.87 0.20
CA GLY A 23 -22.30 -36.09 0.99
C GLY A 23 -20.87 -36.08 1.58
N LYS A 24 -20.66 -36.72 2.72
CA LYS A 24 -19.38 -36.72 3.44
C LYS A 24 -18.48 -37.82 2.87
N ALA A 25 -17.29 -37.47 2.38
CA ALA A 25 -16.28 -38.43 1.94
C ALA A 25 -14.92 -38.10 2.58
N THR A 26 -14.55 -38.86 3.61
CA THR A 26 -13.24 -38.81 4.25
C THR A 26 -12.41 -39.96 3.68
N GLY A 27 -11.34 -39.64 2.94
CA GLY A 27 -10.38 -40.62 2.43
C GLY A 27 -9.14 -40.66 3.30
N GLN A 28 -9.11 -41.57 4.28
CA GLN A 28 -7.86 -42.08 4.86
C GLN A 28 -7.62 -43.45 4.23
N GLU A 29 -6.54 -43.59 3.46
CA GLU A 29 -6.15 -44.89 2.92
C GLU A 29 -5.02 -45.48 3.77
N THR A 30 -5.23 -46.70 4.24
CA THR A 30 -4.42 -47.38 5.25
C THR A 30 -3.42 -48.32 4.59
N THR A 31 -2.12 -48.08 4.79
CA THR A 31 -1.08 -48.99 4.34
C THR A 31 -1.16 -50.31 5.10
N LYS A 32 -1.57 -51.39 4.41
CA LYS A 32 -1.61 -52.74 4.98
C LYS A 32 -0.30 -53.48 4.69
N THR A 33 0.51 -53.66 5.71
CA THR A 33 1.68 -54.54 5.69
C THR A 33 1.25 -55.97 5.36
N ALA A 34 1.91 -56.61 4.39
CA ALA A 34 1.78 -58.04 4.12
C ALA A 34 3.02 -58.75 4.66
N GLU A 35 2.78 -59.78 5.47
CA GLU A 35 3.82 -60.48 6.23
C GLU A 35 4.33 -61.72 5.47
N ILE A 36 5.61 -62.01 5.69
CA ILE A 36 6.39 -63.11 5.11
C ILE A 36 5.89 -64.48 5.57
N ASP A 37 5.91 -65.47 4.65
CA ASP A 37 5.78 -66.89 4.99
C ASP A 37 6.88 -67.72 4.32
N LYS A 38 7.30 -68.83 4.96
CA LYS A 38 8.63 -69.47 4.72
C LYS A 38 8.64 -70.99 4.92
N ALA A 39 8.80 -71.75 3.82
CA ALA A 39 9.36 -73.12 3.75
C ALA A 39 9.62 -73.45 2.25
N ALA A 40 10.82 -73.82 1.80
CA ALA A 40 11.46 -75.16 1.85
C ALA A 40 10.71 -76.23 1.02
N SER A 41 11.33 -77.16 0.27
CA SER A 41 12.72 -77.34 -0.20
C SER A 41 12.73 -78.58 -1.12
N ASP A 42 13.31 -78.55 -2.33
CA ASP A 42 13.90 -79.75 -2.96
C ASP A 42 14.86 -79.45 -4.13
N SER A 43 15.65 -80.45 -4.55
CA SER A 43 16.64 -80.44 -5.66
C SER A 43 16.68 -81.85 -6.31
N PRO A 44 17.56 -82.23 -7.28
CA PRO A 44 18.59 -81.51 -8.05
C PRO A 44 18.56 -81.82 -9.59
N GLN A 45 19.68 -81.57 -10.30
CA GLN A 45 20.08 -82.08 -11.64
C GLN A 45 19.45 -81.40 -12.90
N GLN A 46 20.14 -81.21 -14.06
CA GLN A 46 21.55 -81.44 -14.44
C GLN A 46 21.93 -80.85 -15.85
N LEU A 47 23.12 -80.24 -15.96
CA LEU A 47 23.97 -79.99 -17.16
C LEU A 47 23.53 -79.08 -18.34
N ALA A 48 24.57 -78.54 -19.03
CA ALA A 48 24.63 -77.70 -20.23
C ALA A 48 24.15 -76.22 -20.07
N ASP A 49 24.79 -75.19 -20.65
CA ASP A 49 25.99 -75.13 -21.51
C ASP A 49 26.79 -73.82 -21.27
N THR A 50 27.95 -73.73 -21.91
CA THR A 50 28.96 -72.68 -21.92
C THR A 50 28.50 -71.25 -22.31
N ALA A 51 29.01 -70.23 -21.61
CA ALA A 51 29.82 -69.12 -22.17
C ALA A 51 30.04 -67.96 -21.16
N LYS A 52 31.18 -67.27 -21.28
CA LYS A 52 31.61 -66.14 -20.43
C LYS A 52 30.63 -64.95 -20.46
N THR A 53 30.37 -64.38 -19.27
CA THR A 53 29.90 -62.99 -19.10
C THR A 53 30.94 -62.21 -18.27
N PRO A 54 31.29 -60.94 -18.59
CA PRO A 54 32.27 -60.16 -17.82
C PRO A 54 31.80 -59.81 -16.39
N PRO A 55 32.72 -59.32 -15.51
CA PRO A 55 32.34 -58.79 -14.20
C PRO A 55 31.36 -57.62 -14.32
N PRO A 56 30.52 -57.34 -13.31
CA PRO A 56 29.63 -56.20 -13.34
C PRO A 56 30.45 -54.90 -13.33
N GLU A 57 30.38 -54.13 -14.40
CA GLU A 57 30.83 -52.73 -14.35
C GLU A 57 29.95 -51.99 -13.36
N SER A 58 30.60 -51.41 -12.35
CA SER A 58 29.95 -50.52 -11.39
C SER A 58 29.22 -49.42 -12.13
N THR A 59 27.89 -49.44 -12.14
CA THR A 59 27.05 -48.32 -12.58
C THR A 59 27.31 -47.13 -11.66
N LYS A 60 28.36 -46.37 -12.00
CA LYS A 60 28.66 -45.08 -11.41
C LYS A 60 27.44 -44.21 -11.69
N ALA A 61 26.65 -43.94 -10.65
CA ALA A 61 25.47 -43.10 -10.73
C ALA A 61 25.84 -41.84 -11.51
N ALA A 62 25.17 -41.62 -12.64
CA ALA A 62 25.36 -40.42 -13.43
C ALA A 62 24.99 -39.24 -12.53
N ALA A 63 25.98 -38.42 -12.16
CA ALA A 63 25.71 -37.20 -11.42
C ALA A 63 24.77 -36.36 -12.28
N GLU A 64 23.57 -36.12 -11.78
CA GLU A 64 22.56 -35.31 -12.48
C GLU A 64 23.13 -33.91 -12.67
N THR A 65 23.61 -33.62 -13.87
CA THR A 65 24.05 -32.27 -14.24
C THR A 65 22.86 -31.33 -14.02
N PRO A 66 22.97 -30.30 -13.16
CA PRO A 66 21.84 -29.41 -12.88
C PRO A 66 21.31 -28.83 -14.18
N ALA A 67 20.03 -29.07 -14.46
CA ALA A 67 19.38 -28.55 -15.66
C ALA A 67 19.52 -27.01 -15.67
N LYS A 68 19.95 -26.45 -16.80
CA LYS A 68 20.08 -24.99 -16.92
C LYS A 68 18.71 -24.36 -16.64
N PRO A 69 18.64 -23.29 -15.82
CA PRO A 69 17.38 -22.63 -15.51
C PRO A 69 16.75 -22.09 -16.80
N TRP A 70 15.41 -22.15 -16.87
CA TRP A 70 14.66 -21.62 -17.99
C TRP A 70 14.82 -20.10 -18.06
N HIS A 71 15.08 -19.57 -19.25
CA HIS A 71 15.24 -18.15 -19.51
C HIS A 71 14.07 -17.66 -20.37
N ILE A 72 13.26 -16.75 -19.83
CA ILE A 72 12.07 -16.20 -20.48
C ILE A 72 12.29 -14.70 -20.67
N VAL A 73 12.11 -14.22 -21.90
CA VAL A 73 12.18 -12.79 -22.25
C VAL A 73 10.87 -12.35 -22.88
N LEU A 74 10.20 -11.39 -22.23
CA LEU A 74 8.93 -10.83 -22.63
C LEU A 74 9.17 -9.43 -23.21
N ARG A 75 9.02 -9.31 -24.54
CA ARG A 75 9.41 -8.11 -25.30
C ARG A 75 8.44 -6.95 -25.11
N ASP A 76 7.15 -7.25 -25.19
CA ASP A 76 6.05 -6.31 -24.98
C ASP A 76 4.91 -7.07 -24.30
N ALA A 77 4.33 -6.47 -23.26
CA ALA A 77 3.15 -6.98 -22.59
C ALA A 77 2.27 -5.81 -22.15
N GLN A 78 0.97 -5.93 -22.44
CA GLN A 78 0.01 -4.85 -22.24
C GLN A 78 -1.21 -5.37 -21.48
N LEU A 79 -1.56 -4.65 -20.42
CA LEU A 79 -2.78 -4.80 -19.64
C LEU A 79 -3.63 -3.54 -19.88
N ARG A 80 -4.93 -3.69 -20.10
CA ARG A 80 -5.81 -2.58 -20.54
C ARG A 80 -7.18 -2.61 -19.89
N GLY A 81 -7.62 -1.47 -19.37
CA GLY A 81 -8.99 -1.27 -18.85
C GLY A 81 -9.33 -2.10 -17.60
N TYR A 82 -8.33 -2.64 -16.89
CA TYR A 82 -8.58 -3.47 -15.71
C TYR A 82 -9.12 -2.63 -14.55
N LYS A 83 -9.85 -3.28 -13.64
CA LYS A 83 -10.33 -2.66 -12.41
C LYS A 83 -9.99 -3.56 -11.23
N ALA A 84 -9.55 -2.95 -10.14
CA ALA A 84 -9.30 -3.64 -8.88
C ALA A 84 -10.04 -2.93 -7.75
N HIS A 85 -10.78 -3.71 -6.97
CA HIS A 85 -11.42 -3.27 -5.74
C HIS A 85 -10.51 -3.70 -4.59
N LEU A 86 -9.81 -2.75 -3.99
CA LEU A 86 -8.91 -2.98 -2.87
C LEU A 86 -9.53 -2.46 -1.58
N VAL A 87 -9.15 -3.03 -0.44
CA VAL A 87 -9.55 -2.53 0.88
C VAL A 87 -8.32 -2.59 1.77
N ASP A 88 -7.83 -1.43 2.21
CA ASP A 88 -6.81 -1.39 3.26
C ASP A 88 -7.46 -1.62 4.62
N ARG A 89 -6.83 -2.49 5.41
CA ARG A 89 -7.22 -2.93 6.76
C ARG A 89 -6.17 -2.61 7.82
N GLN A 90 -5.10 -1.91 7.44
CA GLN A 90 -4.07 -1.43 8.37
C GLN A 90 -4.62 -0.36 9.32
N PRO A 91 -5.44 0.63 8.89
CA PRO A 91 -6.11 1.54 9.81
C PRO A 91 -7.27 0.86 10.54
N ALA A 92 -7.69 1.43 11.68
CA ALA A 92 -8.83 0.92 12.45
C ALA A 92 -10.18 1.01 11.71
N THR A 93 -10.27 1.88 10.70
CA THR A 93 -11.39 1.99 9.77
C THR A 93 -10.93 1.47 8.41
N GLU A 94 -11.64 0.49 7.84
CA GLU A 94 -11.33 -0.03 6.50
C GLU A 94 -11.38 1.09 5.44
N VAL A 95 -10.39 1.12 4.54
CA VAL A 95 -10.30 2.11 3.46
C VAL A 95 -10.55 1.43 2.11
N PRO A 96 -11.76 1.53 1.53
CA PRO A 96 -12.03 1.03 0.19
C PRO A 96 -11.32 1.90 -0.85
N LEU A 97 -10.64 1.23 -1.78
CA LEU A 97 -9.79 1.82 -2.81
C LEU A 97 -10.22 1.25 -4.18
N GLU A 98 -10.96 2.08 -4.92
CA GLU A 98 -11.35 1.81 -6.30
C GLU A 98 -10.19 2.17 -7.23
N VAL A 99 -9.58 1.17 -7.88
CA VAL A 99 -8.47 1.36 -8.81
C VAL A 99 -8.92 1.01 -10.22
N GLY A 100 -8.94 1.99 -11.14
CA GLY A 100 -9.23 1.75 -12.55
C GLY A 100 -9.76 2.96 -13.33
N PRO A 101 -9.80 2.91 -14.67
CA PRO A 101 -9.24 1.85 -15.51
C PRO A 101 -7.72 1.80 -15.35
N LEU A 102 -7.16 0.59 -15.24
CA LEU A 102 -5.74 0.32 -15.10
C LEU A 102 -5.19 -0.17 -16.43
N ASP A 103 -4.29 0.63 -16.99
CA ASP A 103 -3.49 0.33 -18.16
C ASP A 103 -2.02 0.18 -17.73
N LEU A 104 -1.39 -0.95 -18.04
CA LEU A 104 0.01 -1.23 -17.74
C LEU A 104 0.72 -1.71 -19.00
N ASP A 105 1.84 -1.09 -19.32
CA ASP A 105 2.80 -1.49 -20.36
C ASP A 105 4.09 -1.94 -19.69
N LEU A 106 4.59 -3.11 -20.11
CA LEU A 106 5.88 -3.66 -19.73
C LEU A 106 6.66 -4.01 -21.00
N GLN A 107 7.90 -3.54 -21.12
CA GLN A 107 8.76 -3.84 -22.26
C GLN A 107 10.13 -4.35 -21.82
N ASN A 108 10.63 -5.36 -22.52
CA ASN A 108 11.94 -5.99 -22.28
C ASN A 108 12.11 -6.63 -20.89
N VAL A 109 11.05 -7.25 -20.34
CA VAL A 109 11.13 -7.99 -19.07
C VAL A 109 11.90 -9.29 -19.27
N ASP A 110 12.95 -9.50 -18.46
CA ASP A 110 13.75 -10.72 -18.43
C ASP A 110 13.54 -11.45 -17.10
N SER A 111 13.26 -12.76 -17.15
CA SER A 111 13.09 -13.62 -15.97
C SER A 111 14.33 -13.69 -15.06
N LEU A 112 15.52 -13.37 -15.60
CA LEU A 112 16.76 -13.29 -14.82
C LEU A 112 16.85 -12.00 -13.99
N GLY A 113 16.01 -10.99 -14.27
CA GLY A 113 15.89 -9.77 -13.46
C GLY A 113 17.03 -8.75 -13.54
N LYS A 114 18.15 -9.08 -14.20
CA LYS A 114 19.40 -8.29 -14.21
C LYS A 114 19.42 -7.14 -15.20
N THR A 115 18.57 -7.18 -16.22
CA THR A 115 18.42 -6.10 -17.21
C THR A 115 17.26 -5.19 -16.83
N PRO A 116 17.38 -3.86 -17.03
CA PRO A 116 16.26 -2.96 -16.82
C PRO A 116 15.14 -3.25 -17.83
N PHE A 117 13.90 -3.27 -17.34
CA PHE A 117 12.70 -3.26 -18.16
C PHE A 117 11.99 -1.91 -18.05
N ASP A 118 11.31 -1.49 -19.11
CA ASP A 118 10.53 -0.26 -19.11
C ASP A 118 9.11 -0.54 -18.61
N LEU A 119 8.63 0.29 -17.68
CA LEU A 119 7.29 0.25 -17.12
C LEU A 119 6.55 1.54 -17.46
N LYS A 120 5.29 1.45 -17.88
CA LYS A 120 4.34 2.57 -17.88
C LYS A 120 3.01 2.11 -17.28
N LEU A 121 2.58 2.76 -16.21
CA LEU A 121 1.30 2.55 -15.56
C LEU A 121 0.47 3.82 -15.73
N LYS A 122 -0.79 3.66 -16.07
CA LYS A 122 -1.82 4.71 -16.00
C LYS A 122 -3.04 4.11 -15.32
N THR A 123 -3.48 4.70 -14.22
CA THR A 123 -4.65 4.22 -13.49
C THR A 123 -5.49 5.35 -12.88
N GLY A 124 -6.80 5.13 -12.79
CA GLY A 124 -7.67 5.96 -11.95
C GLY A 124 -7.62 5.51 -10.49
N LEU A 125 -7.85 6.43 -9.56
CA LEU A 125 -7.96 6.17 -8.13
C LEU A 125 -9.19 6.90 -7.56
N GLY A 126 -10.14 6.14 -7.04
CA GLY A 126 -11.45 6.66 -6.62
C GLY A 126 -12.25 7.21 -7.81
N ASN A 127 -13.07 8.23 -7.54
CA ASN A 127 -14.04 8.76 -8.51
C ASN A 127 -13.47 9.81 -9.49
N ARG A 128 -12.24 10.32 -9.25
CA ARG A 128 -11.65 11.42 -10.02
C ARG A 128 -10.13 11.32 -10.18
N GLY A 129 -9.45 10.75 -9.19
CA GLY A 129 -8.01 10.71 -9.12
C GLY A 129 -7.39 9.97 -10.29
N GLN A 130 -6.21 10.43 -10.73
CA GLN A 130 -5.40 9.79 -11.76
C GLN A 130 -3.97 9.67 -11.26
N VAL A 131 -3.39 8.48 -11.45
CA VAL A 131 -1.98 8.18 -11.16
C VAL A 131 -1.35 7.67 -12.45
N GLN A 132 -0.21 8.24 -12.81
CA GLN A 132 0.64 7.77 -13.89
C GLN A 132 2.04 7.53 -13.33
N ALA A 133 2.66 6.41 -13.71
CA ALA A 133 4.06 6.14 -13.38
C ALA A 133 4.77 5.64 -14.65
N SER A 134 5.98 6.11 -14.91
CA SER A 134 6.76 5.66 -16.06
C SER A 134 8.26 5.67 -15.77
N GLY A 135 8.99 4.67 -16.25
CA GLY A 135 10.43 4.61 -16.05
C GLY A 135 11.00 3.22 -16.16
N GLN A 136 12.15 3.00 -15.53
CA GLN A 136 12.91 1.75 -15.63
C GLN A 136 13.03 1.07 -14.27
N VAL A 137 12.95 -0.25 -14.28
CA VAL A 137 13.02 -1.12 -13.11
C VAL A 137 13.97 -2.28 -13.38
N VAL A 138 14.81 -2.62 -12.40
CA VAL A 138 15.65 -3.83 -12.36
C VAL A 138 15.16 -4.68 -11.19
N LEU A 139 15.15 -6.01 -11.33
CA LEU A 139 14.65 -6.93 -10.29
C LEU A 139 15.77 -7.57 -9.46
N ASP A 140 16.96 -7.78 -10.03
CA ASP A 140 18.12 -8.37 -9.33
C ASP A 140 19.40 -7.56 -9.59
N PRO A 141 19.84 -6.71 -8.64
CA PRO A 141 19.14 -6.29 -7.42
C PRO A 141 17.97 -5.33 -7.71
N VAL A 142 16.97 -5.30 -6.83
CA VAL A 142 15.79 -4.43 -6.99
C VAL A 142 16.17 -2.95 -6.95
N SER A 143 15.96 -2.26 -8.06
CA SER A 143 16.13 -0.80 -8.17
C SER A 143 15.18 -0.22 -9.22
N ALA A 144 14.83 1.06 -9.10
CA ALA A 144 13.90 1.71 -10.03
C ALA A 144 14.17 3.20 -10.17
N ARG A 145 13.95 3.75 -11.36
CA ARG A 145 13.86 5.20 -11.59
C ARG A 145 12.54 5.50 -12.28
N LEU A 146 11.62 6.11 -11.55
CA LEU A 146 10.23 6.32 -11.96
C LEU A 146 9.89 7.81 -11.93
N LYS A 147 9.22 8.28 -12.98
CA LYS A 147 8.47 9.54 -12.97
C LYS A 147 7.03 9.21 -12.63
N VAL A 148 6.54 9.73 -11.51
CA VAL A 148 5.19 9.51 -10.99
C VAL A 148 4.46 10.85 -10.99
N SER A 149 3.37 10.93 -11.75
CA SER A 149 2.45 12.06 -11.69
C SER A 149 1.11 11.65 -11.09
N THR A 150 0.57 12.52 -10.24
CA THR A 150 -0.76 12.36 -9.66
C THR A 150 -1.60 13.59 -9.92
N ARG A 151 -2.91 13.41 -10.07
CA ARG A 151 -3.86 14.49 -10.31
C ARG A 151 -5.20 14.17 -9.64
N ASP A 152 -5.79 15.17 -9.00
CA ASP A 152 -7.12 15.13 -8.41
C ASP A 152 -7.36 13.95 -7.44
N ILE A 153 -6.30 13.48 -6.76
CA ILE A 153 -6.40 12.40 -5.76
C ILE A 153 -7.17 12.94 -4.55
N ASP A 154 -8.35 12.37 -4.30
CA ASP A 154 -9.23 12.79 -3.20
C ASP A 154 -8.62 12.40 -1.85
N LEU A 155 -8.11 13.39 -1.12
CA LEU A 155 -7.40 13.19 0.13
C LEU A 155 -8.29 12.64 1.26
N ARG A 156 -9.61 12.61 1.11
CA ARG A 156 -10.52 12.00 2.10
C ARG A 156 -10.23 10.53 2.35
N VAL A 157 -9.60 9.86 1.39
CA VAL A 157 -9.05 8.50 1.55
C VAL A 157 -8.03 8.40 2.71
N ALA A 158 -7.31 9.49 3.01
CA ALA A 158 -6.34 9.56 4.09
C ALA A 158 -6.98 9.75 5.49
N GLN A 159 -8.29 9.99 5.58
CA GLN A 159 -8.99 10.25 6.85
C GLN A 159 -8.71 9.16 7.90
N ALA A 160 -8.75 7.88 7.50
CA ALA A 160 -8.53 6.76 8.43
C ALA A 160 -7.12 6.73 9.05
N TYR A 161 -6.12 7.32 8.39
CA TYR A 161 -4.75 7.41 8.88
C TYR A 161 -4.52 8.67 9.73
N ILE A 162 -5.37 9.70 9.57
CA ILE A 162 -5.31 10.97 10.31
C ILE A 162 -6.09 10.87 11.64
N SER A 163 -7.28 10.25 11.61
CA SER A 163 -8.19 10.11 12.76
C SER A 163 -7.58 9.58 14.06
N PRO A 164 -6.57 8.66 14.08
CA PRO A 164 -5.95 8.20 15.32
C PRO A 164 -5.12 9.26 16.05
N PHE A 165 -4.66 10.30 15.33
CA PHE A 165 -3.72 11.30 15.85
C PHE A 165 -4.39 12.66 16.11
N ILE A 166 -5.44 13.00 15.36
CA ILE A 166 -6.13 14.29 15.49
C ILE A 166 -7.63 14.16 15.22
N ARG A 167 -8.43 14.84 16.04
CA ARG A 167 -9.90 14.94 15.96
C ARG A 167 -10.34 15.90 14.85
N LEU A 168 -10.04 15.52 13.62
CA LEU A 168 -10.25 16.35 12.43
C LEU A 168 -11.01 15.57 11.36
N GLU A 169 -12.04 16.18 10.78
CA GLU A 169 -12.70 15.68 9.57
C GLU A 169 -12.18 16.43 8.35
N LEU A 170 -11.80 15.68 7.32
CA LEU A 170 -11.41 16.18 6.01
C LEU A 170 -12.64 16.22 5.09
N ARG A 171 -13.20 17.42 4.88
CA ARG A 171 -14.39 17.63 4.04
C ARG A 171 -14.05 17.62 2.54
N SER A 172 -12.88 18.13 2.17
CA SER A 172 -12.34 18.09 0.80
C SER A 172 -10.82 18.30 0.78
N GLY A 173 -10.21 17.91 -0.34
CA GLY A 173 -8.81 18.18 -0.66
C GLY A 173 -8.36 17.32 -1.83
N PHE A 174 -7.72 17.90 -2.83
CA PHE A 174 -7.28 17.19 -4.03
C PHE A 174 -5.76 17.33 -4.19
N LEU A 175 -5.06 16.20 -4.08
CA LEU A 175 -3.62 16.10 -4.27
C LEU A 175 -3.27 15.94 -5.76
N GLY A 176 -2.32 16.76 -6.21
CA GLY A 176 -1.57 16.56 -7.44
C GLY A 176 -0.08 16.56 -7.16
N SER A 177 0.71 15.89 -8.00
CA SER A 177 2.17 15.85 -7.84
C SER A 177 2.89 15.51 -9.13
N GLU A 178 4.13 15.96 -9.26
CA GLU A 178 5.07 15.56 -10.31
C GLU A 178 6.38 15.17 -9.61
N LEU A 179 6.65 13.86 -9.52
CA LEU A 179 7.72 13.30 -8.70
C LEU A 179 8.67 12.41 -9.52
N ALA A 180 9.97 12.59 -9.33
CA ALA A 180 11.00 11.64 -9.72
C ALA A 180 11.39 10.81 -8.50
N VAL A 181 11.18 9.50 -8.57
CA VAL A 181 11.53 8.53 -7.53
C VAL A 181 12.72 7.71 -8.01
N ASP A 182 13.80 7.67 -7.23
CA ASP A 182 14.99 6.84 -7.46
C ASP A 182 15.13 5.88 -6.27
N LEU A 183 14.80 4.61 -6.51
CA LEU A 183 14.96 3.49 -5.58
C LEU A 183 16.28 2.78 -5.90
N LYS A 184 17.21 2.78 -4.95
CA LYS A 184 18.57 2.24 -5.11
C LYS A 184 18.72 0.83 -4.55
N SER A 185 18.01 0.55 -3.45
CA SER A 185 17.90 -0.78 -2.84
C SER A 185 16.63 -0.85 -2.00
N VAL A 186 16.13 -2.07 -1.78
CA VAL A 186 15.07 -2.39 -0.81
C VAL A 186 15.63 -2.86 0.53
N GLU A 187 16.86 -3.40 0.55
CA GLU A 187 17.53 -3.93 1.74
C GLU A 187 19.03 -3.55 1.72
N PRO A 188 19.48 -2.63 2.60
CA PRO A 188 18.65 -1.68 3.35
C PRO A 188 17.85 -0.79 2.38
N LEU A 189 16.66 -0.36 2.81
CA LEU A 189 15.81 0.51 2.00
C LEU A 189 16.51 1.85 1.73
N ALA A 190 16.72 2.18 0.46
CA ALA A 190 17.42 3.39 0.06
C ALA A 190 16.74 4.00 -1.15
N PHE A 191 16.03 5.11 -0.94
CA PHE A 191 15.38 5.85 -2.02
C PHE A 191 15.42 7.36 -1.83
N SER A 192 15.22 8.08 -2.93
CA SER A 192 15.04 9.53 -2.97
C SER A 192 13.82 9.90 -3.81
N VAL A 193 13.18 11.02 -3.44
CA VAL A 193 12.04 11.59 -4.18
C VAL A 193 12.31 13.07 -4.40
N ASP A 194 12.24 13.51 -5.66
CA ASP A 194 12.48 14.90 -6.05
C ASP A 194 11.31 15.42 -6.91
N GLY A 195 10.87 16.66 -6.74
CA GLY A 195 9.81 17.23 -7.59
C GLY A 195 8.93 18.31 -6.95
N SER A 196 7.64 18.25 -7.22
CA SER A 196 6.62 19.16 -6.68
C SER A 196 5.32 18.44 -6.31
N ALA A 197 4.55 19.06 -5.43
CA ALA A 197 3.22 18.61 -5.02
C ALA A 197 2.30 19.81 -4.80
N GLU A 198 1.00 19.62 -5.02
CA GLU A 198 -0.03 20.60 -4.73
C GLU A 198 -1.23 19.96 -4.03
N VAL A 199 -1.88 20.73 -3.15
CA VAL A 199 -3.16 20.35 -2.54
C VAL A 199 -4.14 21.48 -2.79
N SER A 200 -5.13 21.25 -3.64
CA SER A 200 -6.18 22.21 -3.93
C SER A 200 -7.45 21.93 -3.12
N GLN A 201 -8.22 22.99 -2.85
CA GLN A 201 -9.52 22.95 -2.17
C GLN A 201 -9.51 22.14 -0.86
N LEU A 202 -8.48 22.30 -0.02
CA LEU A 202 -8.48 21.65 1.28
C LEU A 202 -9.54 22.31 2.17
N HIS A 203 -10.40 21.51 2.79
CA HIS A 203 -11.30 21.95 3.84
C HIS A 203 -11.31 20.94 4.97
N THR A 204 -10.91 21.36 6.17
CA THR A 204 -10.94 20.54 7.39
C THR A 204 -11.81 21.16 8.47
N LEU A 205 -12.37 20.30 9.31
CA LEU A 205 -13.34 20.64 10.35
C LEU A 205 -12.96 19.97 11.68
N ASP A 206 -12.96 20.76 12.75
CA ASP A 206 -12.82 20.36 14.14
C ASP A 206 -14.03 19.49 14.55
N THR A 207 -13.83 18.23 14.93
CA THR A 207 -14.92 17.30 15.28
C THR A 207 -15.38 17.40 16.75
N ILE A 208 -14.77 18.29 17.54
CA ILE A 208 -15.19 18.62 18.92
C ILE A 208 -16.21 19.76 18.88
N LYS A 209 -15.94 20.80 18.08
CA LYS A 209 -16.70 22.06 18.05
C LYS A 209 -17.50 22.30 16.76
N ASP A 210 -17.42 21.37 15.79
CA ASP A 210 -18.08 21.40 14.47
C ASP A 210 -17.84 22.72 13.70
N ARG A 211 -16.56 23.06 13.52
CA ARG A 211 -16.12 24.33 12.93
C ARG A 211 -14.97 24.15 11.96
N ASP A 212 -14.94 24.98 10.92
CA ASP A 212 -13.76 25.16 10.05
C ASP A 212 -12.50 25.32 10.89
N PHE A 213 -11.52 24.44 10.67
CA PHE A 213 -10.24 24.46 11.37
C PHE A 213 -9.14 25.04 10.49
N VAL A 214 -8.76 24.29 9.44
CA VAL A 214 -7.78 24.69 8.43
C VAL A 214 -8.36 24.45 7.03
N LYS A 215 -8.27 25.44 6.15
CA LYS A 215 -8.68 25.32 4.74
C LYS A 215 -7.83 26.23 3.85
N TRP A 216 -7.76 25.92 2.56
CA TRP A 216 -7.11 26.78 1.57
C TRP A 216 -7.61 26.47 0.16
N THR A 217 -7.59 27.46 -0.72
CA THR A 217 -7.90 27.26 -2.15
C THR A 217 -6.78 26.47 -2.81
N LYS A 218 -5.51 26.78 -2.52
CA LYS A 218 -4.36 26.02 -3.03
C LYS A 218 -3.14 26.07 -2.11
N LEU A 219 -2.49 24.94 -1.92
CA LEU A 219 -1.12 24.80 -1.40
C LEU A 219 -0.24 24.27 -2.52
N THR A 220 0.93 24.86 -2.73
CA THR A 220 1.96 24.37 -3.68
C THR A 220 3.30 24.20 -2.96
N LEU A 221 3.93 23.04 -3.14
CA LEU A 221 5.26 22.68 -2.67
C LEU A 221 6.17 22.52 -3.89
N ASN A 222 7.20 23.36 -4.00
CA ASN A 222 8.17 23.30 -5.10
C ASN A 222 9.56 22.94 -4.59
N GLY A 223 10.32 22.20 -5.40
CA GLY A 223 11.67 21.75 -5.03
C GLY A 223 11.64 20.85 -3.79
N LEU A 224 10.68 19.92 -3.76
CA LEU A 224 10.70 18.79 -2.83
C LEU A 224 11.94 17.95 -3.16
N ALA A 225 12.73 17.63 -2.14
CA ALA A 225 13.86 16.71 -2.20
C ALA A 225 13.92 15.92 -0.90
N TYR A 226 13.36 14.71 -0.92
CA TYR A 226 13.39 13.75 0.17
C TYR A 226 14.51 12.71 -0.07
N ARG A 227 15.25 12.38 0.99
CA ARG A 227 16.27 11.34 1.05
C ARG A 227 15.90 10.46 2.25
N HIS A 228 15.61 9.19 2.00
CA HIS A 228 15.12 8.30 3.05
C HIS A 228 16.09 8.26 4.25
N GLU A 229 15.52 8.32 5.47
CA GLU A 229 16.18 8.45 6.78
C GLU A 229 17.13 9.67 6.99
N ASP A 230 17.56 10.36 5.94
CA ASP A 230 18.54 11.44 6.04
C ASP A 230 17.92 12.84 6.08
N SER A 231 17.10 13.20 5.09
CA SER A 231 16.65 14.59 4.93
C SER A 231 15.36 14.78 4.14
N LEU A 232 14.66 15.88 4.44
CA LEU A 232 13.53 16.43 3.68
C LEU A 232 13.77 17.92 3.45
N SER A 233 14.03 18.29 2.20
CA SER A 233 14.12 19.70 1.78
C SER A 233 12.89 20.09 0.95
N ILE A 234 12.37 21.29 1.17
CA ILE A 234 11.34 21.92 0.34
C ILE A 234 11.84 23.33 0.00
N GLN A 235 12.08 23.62 -1.29
CA GLN A 235 12.60 24.91 -1.72
C GLN A 235 11.62 26.06 -1.45
N SER A 236 10.32 25.85 -1.72
CA SER A 236 9.29 26.83 -1.36
C SER A 236 7.91 26.22 -1.15
N VAL A 237 7.14 26.92 -0.30
CA VAL A 237 5.75 26.65 0.05
C VAL A 237 4.93 27.88 -0.32
N SER A 238 3.84 27.74 -1.06
CA SER A 238 2.92 28.85 -1.38
C SER A 238 1.49 28.46 -1.04
N PHE A 239 0.82 29.29 -0.24
CA PHE A 239 -0.61 29.16 0.07
C PHE A 239 -1.40 30.27 -0.62
N GLU A 240 -2.47 29.88 -1.33
CA GLU A 240 -3.51 30.77 -1.86
C GLU A 240 -4.76 30.66 -0.99
N GLU A 241 -5.19 31.80 -0.45
CA GLU A 241 -6.37 31.96 0.40
C GLU A 241 -6.41 30.98 1.60
N PRO A 242 -5.31 30.79 2.37
CA PRO A 242 -5.36 29.98 3.56
C PRO A 242 -6.25 30.62 4.63
N TYR A 243 -6.93 29.77 5.38
CA TYR A 243 -7.67 30.10 6.58
C TYR A 243 -7.30 29.14 7.69
N ALA A 244 -7.03 29.68 8.87
CA ALA A 244 -6.84 28.92 10.10
C ALA A 244 -7.66 29.52 11.26
N ARG A 245 -8.18 28.66 12.13
CA ARG A 245 -8.79 29.05 13.41
C ARG A 245 -7.87 28.66 14.58
N PHE A 246 -7.44 29.65 15.34
CA PHE A 246 -6.57 29.47 16.51
C PHE A 246 -7.14 30.24 17.70
N ILE A 247 -7.42 29.54 18.79
CA ILE A 247 -8.02 30.10 20.00
C ILE A 247 -7.15 29.71 21.19
N ILE A 248 -6.78 30.69 22.01
CA ILE A 248 -6.20 30.49 23.33
C ILE A 248 -7.35 30.58 24.34
N ASN A 249 -7.60 29.50 25.07
CA ASN A 249 -8.66 29.42 26.07
C ASN A 249 -8.23 30.09 27.40
N GLU A 250 -9.17 30.33 28.31
CA GLU A 250 -8.90 30.97 29.62
C GLU A 250 -7.86 30.19 30.46
N ASP A 251 -7.82 28.86 30.32
CA ASP A 251 -6.86 27.95 30.98
C ASP A 251 -5.48 27.88 30.28
N ARG A 252 -5.28 28.70 29.24
CA ARG A 252 -4.11 28.73 28.33
C ARG A 252 -3.93 27.49 27.46
N SER A 253 -4.88 26.56 27.44
CA SER A 253 -4.93 25.53 26.41
C SER A 253 -5.28 26.18 25.05
N THR A 254 -5.04 25.45 23.96
CA THR A 254 -5.42 25.89 22.62
C THR A 254 -6.44 24.94 22.01
N ASN A 255 -7.27 25.45 21.10
CA ASN A 255 -8.15 24.58 20.30
C ASN A 255 -7.34 23.52 19.53
N VAL A 256 -6.11 23.82 19.09
CA VAL A 256 -5.23 22.84 18.43
C VAL A 256 -4.86 21.69 19.37
N SER A 257 -4.48 22.00 20.61
CA SER A 257 -4.11 20.98 21.60
C SER A 257 -5.30 20.12 22.04
N GLU A 258 -6.53 20.63 22.01
CA GLU A 258 -7.74 19.83 22.26
C GLU A 258 -7.98 18.77 21.17
N LEU A 259 -7.56 19.04 19.93
CA LEU A 259 -7.77 18.14 18.79
C LEU A 259 -6.74 16.99 18.75
N ILE A 260 -5.53 17.19 19.28
CA ILE A 260 -4.48 16.18 19.27
C ILE A 260 -4.86 15.04 20.21
N ILE A 261 -4.82 13.81 19.70
CA ILE A 261 -5.09 12.60 20.48
C ILE A 261 -3.77 12.13 21.10
N PRO A 262 -3.63 12.10 22.45
CA PRO A 262 -2.43 11.60 23.09
C PRO A 262 -2.17 10.16 22.69
N GLN A 263 -1.06 9.92 22.00
CA GLN A 263 -0.64 8.56 21.68
C GLN A 263 -0.09 7.90 22.95
N PRO A 264 -0.42 6.61 23.20
CA PRO A 264 0.23 5.88 24.28
C PRO A 264 1.74 5.88 24.03
N ALA A 265 2.53 6.17 25.05
CA ALA A 265 3.98 6.06 24.94
C ALA A 265 4.34 4.63 24.52
N SER A 266 4.93 4.48 23.33
CA SER A 266 5.30 3.19 22.77
C SER A 266 6.05 2.37 23.81
N SER A 267 5.64 1.11 23.99
CA SER A 267 6.16 0.24 25.07
C SER A 267 7.62 -0.17 24.91
N SER A 268 8.33 0.35 23.90
CA SER A 268 9.80 0.38 23.83
C SER A 268 10.45 0.96 25.09
N GLY A 269 9.74 1.78 25.86
CA GLY A 269 10.20 2.29 27.16
C GLY A 269 10.31 1.25 28.29
N LYS A 270 9.73 0.04 28.18
CA LYS A 270 9.76 -0.97 29.27
C LYS A 270 10.90 -2.00 29.19
N THR A 271 11.69 -2.02 28.12
CA THR A 271 12.96 -2.79 28.04
C THR A 271 14.19 -1.89 28.09
N ALA A 272 14.01 -0.58 28.33
CA ALA A 272 15.06 0.44 28.38
C ALA A 272 15.99 0.36 29.61
N ALA A 273 15.98 -0.77 30.34
CA ALA A 273 16.92 -1.05 31.43
C ALA A 273 18.16 -1.86 30.99
N GLU A 274 18.12 -2.58 29.85
CA GLU A 274 19.22 -3.49 29.44
C GLU A 274 19.86 -3.18 28.06
N SER A 275 19.36 -2.21 27.29
CA SER A 275 19.97 -1.82 26.00
C SER A 275 20.52 -0.39 26.03
N LYS A 276 21.60 -0.19 26.79
CA LYS A 276 22.32 1.10 26.88
C LYS A 276 23.24 1.41 25.67
N ASN A 277 23.26 0.53 24.66
CA ASN A 277 24.18 0.56 23.51
C ASN A 277 23.47 0.52 22.13
N ALA A 278 22.16 0.77 22.05
CA ALA A 278 21.54 1.07 20.76
C ALA A 278 21.97 2.49 20.33
N PRO A 279 22.63 2.70 19.17
CA PRO A 279 22.94 4.04 18.70
C PRO A 279 21.64 4.81 18.47
N ALA A 280 21.55 6.04 18.98
CA ALA A 280 20.42 6.91 18.69
C ALA A 280 20.35 7.14 17.17
N SER A 281 19.20 6.86 16.57
CA SER A 281 18.97 7.12 15.15
C SER A 281 19.17 8.60 14.85
N LYS A 282 19.86 8.90 13.75
CA LYS A 282 20.09 10.28 13.30
C LYS A 282 18.72 10.96 13.12
N PRO A 283 18.48 12.16 13.67
CA PRO A 283 17.24 12.88 13.43
C PRO A 283 17.16 13.29 11.95
N LEU A 284 15.97 13.11 11.36
CA LEU A 284 15.69 13.51 9.98
C LEU A 284 15.93 15.03 9.81
N GLY A 285 16.83 15.41 8.90
CA GLY A 285 17.12 16.81 8.63
C GLY A 285 16.01 17.47 7.80
N ILE A 286 15.20 18.33 8.41
CA ILE A 286 14.10 19.03 7.73
C ILE A 286 14.51 20.47 7.41
N HIS A 287 14.40 20.87 6.14
CA HIS A 287 14.64 22.23 5.67
C HIS A 287 13.46 22.73 4.83
N ILE A 288 12.89 23.87 5.21
CA ILE A 288 11.87 24.58 4.45
C ILE A 288 12.46 25.94 4.08
N GLY A 289 12.49 26.24 2.77
CA GLY A 289 12.95 27.52 2.26
C GLY A 289 11.87 28.61 2.38
N GLY A 290 11.52 29.24 1.26
CA GLY A 290 10.57 30.36 1.27
C GLY A 290 9.13 29.92 1.50
N VAL A 291 8.46 30.48 2.52
CA VAL A 291 7.01 30.35 2.71
C VAL A 291 6.32 31.63 2.24
N ARG A 292 5.34 31.50 1.34
CA ARG A 292 4.48 32.59 0.86
C ARG A 292 3.03 32.33 1.23
N ILE A 293 2.34 33.38 1.67
CA ILE A 293 0.91 33.39 1.96
C ILE A 293 0.29 34.52 1.16
N ASN A 294 -0.62 34.17 0.27
CA ASN A 294 -1.38 35.10 -0.58
C ASN A 294 -2.83 35.11 -0.11
N ASN A 295 -3.39 36.31 0.14
CA ASN A 295 -4.78 36.52 0.58
C ASN A 295 -5.21 35.66 1.80
N GLY A 296 -4.28 35.44 2.74
CA GLY A 296 -4.55 34.67 3.94
C GLY A 296 -5.51 35.37 4.91
N SER A 297 -6.28 34.56 5.63
CA SER A 297 -7.19 34.99 6.69
C SER A 297 -7.03 34.11 7.93
N ALA A 298 -7.43 34.61 9.09
CA ALA A 298 -7.42 33.84 10.31
C ALA A 298 -8.58 34.23 11.21
N ASN A 299 -9.06 33.27 12.00
CA ASN A 299 -9.92 33.54 13.16
C ASN A 299 -9.06 33.29 14.41
N PHE A 300 -8.50 34.36 14.94
CA PHE A 300 -7.74 34.36 16.19
C PHE A 300 -8.64 34.83 17.33
N ALA A 301 -8.50 34.23 18.51
CA ALA A 301 -9.07 34.77 19.75
C ALA A 301 -8.15 34.45 20.94
N ASP A 302 -7.98 35.42 21.85
CA ASP A 302 -7.28 35.23 23.12
C ASP A 302 -8.23 35.50 24.29
N LEU A 303 -8.70 34.41 24.90
CA LEU A 303 -9.61 34.43 26.03
C LEU A 303 -8.88 34.59 27.38
N THR A 304 -7.54 34.65 27.39
CA THR A 304 -6.77 34.94 28.62
C THR A 304 -6.79 36.43 28.98
N LEU A 305 -7.11 37.30 28.02
CA LEU A 305 -7.20 38.75 28.18
C LEU A 305 -8.58 39.19 28.69
N ARG A 306 -8.63 40.35 29.35
CA ARG A 306 -9.86 40.97 29.85
C ARG A 306 -9.92 42.45 29.43
N PRO A 307 -10.85 42.86 28.55
CA PRO A 307 -11.78 42.01 27.80
C PRO A 307 -11.05 41.03 26.85
N PRO A 308 -11.69 39.93 26.42
CA PRO A 308 -11.15 39.06 25.39
C PRO A 308 -10.86 39.81 24.08
N PHE A 309 -9.89 39.31 23.32
CA PHE A 309 -9.51 39.81 22.00
C PHE A 309 -9.95 38.85 20.90
#